data_AF-A0A975G757-F1
#
_entry.id   AF-A0A975G757-F1
#
_cell.length_a   1.000
_cell.length_b   1.000
_cell.length_c   1.000
_cell.angle_alpha   90.00
_cell.angle_beta   90.00
_cell.angle_gamma   90.00
#
_symmetry.space_group_name_H-M   'P 1'
#
loop_
_entity.id
_entity.type
_entity.pdbx_description
1 polymer ?
#
loop_
_entity_poly.entity_id
_entity_poly.type
_entity_poly.pdbx_seq_one_letter_code
_entity_poly.pdbx_strand_id
1 'polypeptide(L)'
;MNPPPLPGQNHPIAPKKKSGCIMAVLILAILAVVALISLIGLAALGAKSKATSSGTRASLTPERTVEIARPTAAPPSDTSMDRGADGPREIEKTVREGIPFPHFNSIPEMIEELGDYSSDNGTFEIIARKPLHIRLSRLVDPSESAQSVKDQNEQTLLYGILRAFIHTQTDEITVTAFPIEQTDSKRRSLRDMAVTLRVHRVDVLALISQVQPTKKFDDLLVVKDLGGFESYEPSEVYQRIYNDGNGVKPPGRKRFLAELAKLARSR
;
A
#
# COMPACT_ATOMS: atom_id res chain seq x y z
N MET A 1 -61.60 -20.93 -23.36
CA MET A 1 -60.65 -20.12 -22.57
C MET A 1 -60.50 -20.80 -21.23
N ASN A 2 -59.29 -21.24 -20.88
CA ASN A 2 -59.03 -21.88 -19.58
C ASN A 2 -58.62 -20.82 -18.54
N PRO A 3 -59.06 -20.94 -17.28
CA PRO A 3 -58.73 -19.97 -16.25
C PRO A 3 -57.23 -20.02 -15.88
N PRO A 4 -56.65 -18.89 -15.45
CA PRO A 4 -55.25 -18.81 -15.06
C PRO A 4 -54.98 -19.61 -13.77
N PRO A 5 -53.77 -20.19 -13.63
CA PRO A 5 -53.40 -20.94 -12.44
C PRO A 5 -53.19 -20.02 -11.23
N LEU A 6 -53.55 -20.51 -10.04
CA LEU A 6 -53.44 -19.78 -8.80
C LEU A 6 -51.98 -19.70 -8.29
N PRO A 7 -51.58 -18.57 -7.67
CA PRO A 7 -50.25 -18.41 -7.09
C PRO A 7 -50.13 -19.22 -5.79
N GLY A 8 -49.11 -20.09 -5.68
CA GLY A 8 -48.73 -20.69 -4.40
C GLY A 8 -48.32 -22.17 -4.38
N GLN A 9 -48.20 -22.88 -5.51
CA GLN A 9 -47.70 -24.26 -5.50
C GLN A 9 -46.19 -24.32 -5.74
N ASN A 10 -45.42 -24.35 -4.66
CA ASN A 10 -44.00 -24.69 -4.70
C ASN A 10 -43.85 -26.21 -4.83
N HIS A 11 -43.38 -26.68 -5.98
CA HIS A 11 -43.00 -28.08 -6.17
C HIS A 11 -41.70 -28.40 -5.43
N PRO A 12 -41.59 -29.58 -4.77
CA PRO A 12 -40.36 -30.01 -4.14
C PRO A 12 -39.28 -30.30 -5.20
N ILE A 13 -38.15 -29.60 -5.09
CA ILE A 13 -36.96 -29.79 -5.94
C ILE A 13 -36.28 -31.10 -5.54
N ALA A 14 -36.22 -32.05 -6.47
CA ALA A 14 -35.52 -33.32 -6.28
C ALA A 14 -34.00 -33.11 -6.07
N PRO A 15 -33.35 -33.85 -5.16
CA PRO A 15 -31.92 -33.70 -4.89
C PRO A 15 -31.09 -34.20 -6.09
N LYS A 16 -30.29 -33.29 -6.67
CA LYS A 16 -29.33 -33.63 -7.75
C LYS A 16 -28.26 -34.59 -7.23
N LYS A 17 -28.12 -35.72 -7.92
CA LYS A 17 -27.12 -36.77 -7.69
C LYS A 17 -25.71 -36.23 -7.94
N LYS A 18 -24.79 -36.55 -7.02
CA LYS A 18 -23.42 -36.01 -6.87
C LYS A 18 -22.54 -36.21 -8.11
N SER A 19 -21.97 -35.12 -8.62
CA SER A 19 -20.97 -35.06 -9.71
C SER A 19 -19.54 -35.26 -9.18
N GLY A 20 -19.33 -36.30 -8.36
CA GLY A 20 -18.05 -36.52 -7.64
C GLY A 20 -16.92 -37.13 -8.50
N CYS A 21 -17.25 -37.87 -9.56
CA CYS A 21 -16.22 -38.55 -10.37
C CYS A 21 -15.42 -37.62 -11.30
N ILE A 22 -16.01 -36.51 -11.75
CA ILE A 22 -15.35 -35.66 -12.76
C ILE A 22 -14.21 -34.84 -12.13
N MET A 23 -14.37 -34.39 -10.88
CA MET A 23 -13.35 -33.62 -10.18
C MET A 23 -12.10 -34.45 -9.85
N ALA A 24 -12.26 -35.74 -9.52
CA ALA A 24 -11.12 -36.59 -9.19
C ALA A 24 -10.20 -36.83 -10.40
N VAL A 25 -10.78 -37.00 -11.60
CA VAL A 25 -10.01 -37.19 -12.85
C VAL A 25 -9.25 -35.93 -13.24
N LEU A 26 -9.85 -34.75 -13.02
CA LEU A 26 -9.22 -33.46 -13.33
C LEU A 26 -8.00 -33.20 -12.44
N ILE A 27 -8.10 -33.50 -11.14
CA ILE A 27 -7.00 -33.31 -10.18
C ILE A 27 -5.80 -34.22 -10.54
N LEU A 28 -6.06 -35.49 -10.89
CA LEU A 28 -5.02 -36.43 -11.30
C LEU A 28 -4.30 -35.98 -12.59
N ALA A 29 -5.03 -35.43 -13.56
CA ALA A 29 -4.43 -34.90 -14.80
C ALA A 29 -3.52 -33.69 -14.54
N ILE A 30 -3.93 -32.76 -13.66
CA ILE A 30 -3.14 -31.59 -13.30
C ILE A 30 -1.84 -32.00 -12.59
N LEU A 31 -1.90 -32.94 -11.65
CA LEU A 31 -0.71 -33.43 -10.94
C LEU A 31 0.31 -34.10 -11.88
N ALA A 32 -0.15 -34.84 -12.89
CA ALA A 32 0.72 -35.45 -13.89
C ALA A 32 1.46 -34.40 -14.75
N VAL A 33 0.80 -33.31 -15.12
CA VAL A 33 1.40 -32.21 -15.89
C VAL A 33 2.46 -31.47 -15.07
N VAL A 34 2.18 -31.19 -13.79
CA VAL A 34 3.15 -30.54 -12.89
C VAL A 34 4.42 -31.39 -12.71
N ALA A 35 4.27 -32.70 -12.51
CA ALA A 35 5.41 -33.61 -12.39
C ALA A 35 6.26 -33.66 -13.68
N LEU A 36 5.64 -33.60 -14.86
CA LEU A 36 6.35 -33.59 -16.13
C LEU A 36 7.16 -32.31 -16.33
N ILE A 37 6.61 -31.15 -15.94
CA ILE A 37 7.31 -29.85 -16.02
C ILE A 37 8.54 -29.83 -15.09
N SER A 38 8.43 -30.39 -13.88
CA SER A 38 9.56 -30.48 -12.95
C SER A 38 10.69 -31.37 -13.45
N LEU A 39 10.40 -32.45 -14.19
CA LEU A 39 11.44 -33.30 -14.77
C LEU A 39 12.23 -32.61 -15.89
N ILE A 40 11.59 -31.73 -16.66
CA ILE A 40 12.26 -31.03 -17.77
C ILE A 40 13.18 -29.91 -17.26
N GLY A 41 12.85 -29.28 -16.12
CA GLY A 41 13.64 -28.19 -15.53
C GLY A 41 15.03 -28.59 -15.00
N LEU A 42 15.28 -29.87 -14.72
CA LEU A 42 16.53 -30.32 -14.08
C LEU A 42 17.66 -30.66 -15.07
N ALA A 43 17.40 -30.66 -16.39
CA ALA A 43 18.39 -31.01 -17.40
C ALA A 43 19.21 -29.83 -17.95
N ALA A 44 18.93 -28.58 -17.54
CA ALA A 44 19.44 -27.38 -18.23
C ALA A 44 20.53 -26.56 -17.50
N LEU A 45 21.10 -27.01 -16.39
CA LEU A 45 22.17 -26.27 -15.69
C LEU A 45 23.52 -27.00 -15.74
N GLY A 46 24.20 -26.85 -16.87
CA GLY A 46 25.56 -27.34 -17.05
C GLY A 46 26.31 -26.60 -18.16
N ALA A 47 26.81 -25.39 -17.90
CA ALA A 47 27.94 -24.83 -18.65
C ALA A 47 28.61 -23.66 -17.91
N LYS A 48 29.92 -23.80 -17.72
CA LYS A 48 30.89 -22.84 -17.17
C LYS A 48 31.02 -21.58 -18.03
N SER A 49 31.39 -20.45 -17.41
CA SER A 49 32.38 -19.55 -18.02
C SER A 49 33.16 -18.77 -16.95
N LYS A 50 34.46 -18.66 -17.18
CA LYS A 50 35.52 -18.15 -16.32
C LYS A 50 36.32 -17.17 -17.18
N ALA A 51 36.40 -15.90 -16.79
CA ALA A 51 37.36 -14.88 -17.25
C ALA A 51 37.23 -13.71 -16.25
N THR A 52 38.20 -13.33 -15.42
CA THR A 52 39.59 -12.86 -15.66
C THR A 52 39.67 -11.74 -16.69
N SER A 53 39.67 -10.50 -16.20
CA SER A 53 40.29 -9.37 -16.88
C SER A 53 40.80 -8.39 -15.81
N SER A 54 42.10 -8.16 -15.88
CA SER A 54 42.94 -7.34 -15.03
C SER A 54 42.96 -5.87 -15.46
N GLY A 55 43.12 -4.98 -14.48
CA GLY A 55 43.91 -3.75 -14.63
C GLY A 55 43.12 -2.49 -14.97
N THR A 56 43.16 -1.50 -14.07
CA THR A 56 44.13 -0.39 -14.20
C THR A 56 44.00 0.53 -12.99
N ARG A 57 45.18 0.86 -12.46
CA ARG A 57 45.48 1.68 -11.29
C ARG A 57 45.47 3.14 -11.71
N ALA A 58 44.72 3.99 -11.01
CA ALA A 58 45.02 5.41 -10.90
C ALA A 58 44.78 5.84 -9.44
N SER A 59 45.86 6.32 -8.85
CA SER A 59 45.98 6.85 -7.50
C SER A 59 45.77 8.38 -7.55
N LEU A 60 45.81 9.01 -6.35
CA LEU A 60 45.76 10.45 -6.04
C LEU A 60 44.32 10.98 -5.87
N THR A 61 43.87 11.56 -4.75
CA THR A 61 44.54 12.13 -3.55
C THR A 61 43.48 12.26 -2.44
N PRO A 62 43.82 12.14 -1.14
CA PRO A 62 42.90 12.42 -0.04
C PRO A 62 43.00 13.88 0.41
N GLU A 63 41.87 14.53 0.68
CA GLU A 63 41.71 15.63 1.67
C GLU A 63 40.35 16.30 1.47
N ARG A 64 39.46 16.22 2.46
CA ARG A 64 39.13 17.38 3.32
C ARG A 64 38.06 16.95 4.34
N THR A 65 38.52 16.66 5.54
CA THR A 65 37.70 16.61 6.76
C THR A 65 37.25 18.04 7.07
N VAL A 66 35.96 18.31 7.05
CA VAL A 66 35.40 19.55 7.62
C VAL A 66 34.66 19.15 8.88
N GLU A 67 35.39 19.24 9.99
CA GLU A 67 34.89 19.19 11.35
C GLU A 67 34.18 20.52 11.63
N ILE A 68 32.85 20.52 11.65
CA ILE A 68 32.07 21.65 12.16
C ILE A 68 31.72 21.36 13.60
N ALA A 69 32.38 22.10 14.49
CA ALA A 69 32.18 22.08 15.92
C ALA A 69 30.74 22.45 16.32
N ARG A 70 30.21 21.68 17.29
CA ARG A 70 29.08 22.06 18.14
C ARG A 70 29.41 23.34 18.93
N PRO A 71 28.44 24.27 19.04
CA PRO A 71 28.30 25.08 20.24
C PRO A 71 27.32 24.39 21.20
N THR A 72 27.86 23.92 22.31
CA THR A 72 27.12 23.62 23.54
C THR A 72 26.70 24.95 24.18
N ALA A 73 25.41 25.19 24.31
CA ALA A 73 24.87 26.18 25.25
C ALA A 73 23.65 25.58 25.96
N ALA A 74 23.79 25.41 27.27
CA ALA A 74 22.74 25.05 28.21
C ALA A 74 21.80 26.26 28.45
N PRO A 75 20.59 26.03 28.98
CA PRO A 75 19.46 26.95 28.86
C PRO A 75 19.39 27.97 30.02
N PRO A 76 18.75 29.14 29.82
CA PRO A 76 18.23 29.91 30.93
C PRO A 76 16.90 29.34 31.43
N SER A 77 16.83 29.20 32.75
CA SER A 77 15.66 28.89 33.57
C SER A 77 14.73 30.10 33.78
N ASP A 78 13.50 29.76 34.14
CA ASP A 78 12.45 30.59 34.77
C ASP A 78 11.77 31.69 33.94
N THR A 79 10.56 31.36 33.48
CA THR A 79 9.41 32.25 33.69
C THR A 79 8.17 31.42 33.95
N SER A 80 7.80 31.32 35.23
CA SER A 80 6.48 30.95 35.70
C SER A 80 5.46 31.97 35.20
N MET A 81 4.60 31.57 34.28
CA MET A 81 3.29 32.17 34.12
C MET A 81 2.23 31.08 34.21
N ASP A 82 1.64 31.05 35.39
CA ASP A 82 0.31 30.53 35.69
C ASP A 82 -0.70 30.99 34.62
N ARG A 83 -1.19 30.04 33.83
CA ARG A 83 -2.24 30.27 32.84
C ARG A 83 -3.17 29.07 32.81
N GLY A 84 -4.27 29.22 33.55
CA GLY A 84 -5.58 28.61 33.32
C GLY A 84 -5.57 27.18 32.78
N ALA A 85 -5.63 26.22 33.69
CA ALA A 85 -5.99 24.85 33.39
C ALA A 85 -7.46 24.76 32.95
N ASP A 86 -7.74 25.04 31.68
CA ASP A 86 -8.95 24.60 30.98
C ASP A 86 -8.70 24.53 29.46
N GLY A 87 -8.44 23.30 28.96
CA GLY A 87 -8.44 22.91 27.54
C GLY A 87 -7.11 23.06 26.76
N PRO A 88 -6.74 22.14 25.83
CA PRO A 88 -7.54 21.12 25.16
C PRO A 88 -6.96 19.70 25.39
N ARG A 89 -7.55 18.91 26.29
CA ARG A 89 -7.31 17.46 26.38
C ARG A 89 -8.49 16.61 25.88
N GLU A 90 -9.47 17.26 25.24
CA GLU A 90 -10.71 16.62 24.79
C GLU A 90 -10.79 16.42 23.27
N ILE A 91 -9.64 16.49 22.57
CA ILE A 91 -9.57 16.12 21.14
C ILE A 91 -8.90 14.74 20.95
N GLU A 92 -8.16 14.23 21.94
CA GLU A 92 -7.53 12.89 21.86
C GLU A 92 -8.46 11.74 22.28
N LYS A 93 -9.60 12.01 22.93
CA LYS A 93 -10.41 10.95 23.55
C LYS A 93 -11.64 10.50 22.73
N THR A 94 -11.99 11.20 21.65
CA THR A 94 -13.24 10.96 20.90
C THR A 94 -13.07 10.07 19.65
N VAL A 95 -11.95 9.37 19.50
CA VAL A 95 -11.64 8.58 18.28
C VAL A 95 -12.06 7.09 18.40
N ARG A 96 -12.62 6.63 19.53
CA ARG A 96 -12.61 5.19 19.84
C ARG A 96 -13.86 4.35 19.68
N GLU A 97 -14.98 4.86 19.13
CA GLU A 97 -16.15 3.98 18.93
C GLU A 97 -16.81 4.19 17.57
N GLY A 98 -16.79 3.12 16.75
CA GLY A 98 -17.59 3.02 15.53
C GLY A 98 -17.16 1.91 14.58
N ILE A 99 -17.63 0.66 14.85
CA ILE A 99 -17.80 -0.49 13.92
C ILE A 99 -16.48 -1.13 13.39
N PRO A 100 -16.36 -2.48 13.30
CA PRO A 100 -15.08 -3.17 13.16
C PRO A 100 -14.54 -3.12 11.74
N PHE A 101 -14.02 -1.96 11.35
CA PHE A 101 -13.05 -1.91 10.27
C PHE A 101 -11.86 -2.81 10.64
N PRO A 102 -11.31 -3.63 9.73
CA PRO A 102 -10.12 -4.40 10.05
C PRO A 102 -8.98 -3.43 10.38
N HIS A 103 -8.70 -3.34 11.68
CA HIS A 103 -7.56 -2.68 12.24
C HIS A 103 -6.52 -3.75 12.52
N PHE A 104 -5.38 -3.62 11.87
CA PHE A 104 -4.26 -4.53 12.03
C PHE A 104 -3.29 -3.98 13.06
N ASN A 105 -2.62 -4.87 13.78
CA ASN A 105 -1.60 -4.49 14.76
C ASN A 105 -0.35 -3.93 14.07
N SER A 106 -0.15 -4.27 12.80
CA SER A 106 1.04 -3.86 12.05
C SER A 106 0.77 -3.75 10.54
N ILE A 107 1.61 -2.99 9.84
CA ILE A 107 1.56 -2.89 8.38
C ILE A 107 1.80 -4.24 7.68
N PRO A 108 2.74 -5.11 8.11
CA PRO A 108 2.89 -6.43 7.51
C PRO A 108 1.62 -7.27 7.53
N GLU A 109 0.92 -7.31 8.67
CA GLU A 109 -0.36 -8.01 8.83
C GLU A 109 -1.43 -7.41 7.90
N MET A 110 -1.49 -6.08 7.79
CA MET A 110 -2.36 -5.40 6.82
C MET A 110 -2.04 -5.78 5.37
N ILE A 111 -0.77 -5.83 4.98
CA ILE A 111 -0.36 -6.16 3.61
C ILE A 111 -0.69 -7.62 3.28
N GLU A 112 -0.47 -8.54 4.23
CA GLU A 112 -0.79 -9.95 4.08
C GLU A 112 -2.29 -10.18 3.91
N GLU A 113 -3.12 -9.57 4.77
CA GLU A 113 -4.58 -9.73 4.69
C GLU A 113 -5.17 -9.09 3.42
N LEU A 114 -4.70 -7.90 3.04
CA LEU A 114 -5.21 -7.21 1.85
C LEU A 114 -4.73 -7.86 0.54
N GLY A 115 -3.58 -8.54 0.54
CA GLY A 115 -3.07 -9.29 -0.62
C GLY A 115 -2.63 -8.43 -1.82
N ASP A 116 -2.70 -7.10 -1.73
CA ASP A 116 -2.34 -6.17 -2.80
C ASP A 116 -0.82 -6.12 -3.07
N TYR A 117 -0.01 -6.40 -2.05
CA TYR A 117 1.45 -6.47 -2.09
C TYR A 117 1.93 -7.66 -1.25
N SER A 118 3.18 -8.07 -1.45
CA SER A 118 3.76 -9.21 -0.74
C SER A 118 5.29 -9.10 -0.63
N SER A 119 5.83 -9.59 0.49
CA SER A 119 7.27 -9.78 0.65
C SER A 119 7.80 -10.86 -0.30
N ASP A 120 7.00 -11.90 -0.55
CA ASP A 120 7.41 -13.10 -1.30
C ASP A 120 7.68 -12.79 -2.77
N ASN A 121 6.87 -11.91 -3.36
CA ASN A 121 7.08 -11.45 -4.74
C ASN A 121 7.93 -10.16 -4.81
N GLY A 122 8.47 -9.68 -3.68
CA GLY A 122 9.31 -8.49 -3.61
C GLY A 122 8.58 -7.17 -3.86
N THR A 123 7.25 -7.14 -3.76
CA THR A 123 6.46 -5.90 -3.93
C THR A 123 6.27 -5.14 -2.61
N PHE A 124 6.57 -5.76 -1.47
CA PHE A 124 6.61 -5.13 -0.15
C PHE A 124 7.92 -5.41 0.58
N GLU A 125 8.40 -4.45 1.37
CA GLU A 125 9.54 -4.61 2.27
C GLU A 125 9.43 -3.60 3.44
N ILE A 126 9.83 -4.01 4.64
CA ILE A 126 10.11 -3.09 5.74
C ILE A 126 11.58 -2.70 5.67
N ILE A 127 11.87 -1.44 5.35
CA ILE A 127 13.23 -0.90 5.31
C ILE A 127 13.72 -0.61 6.74
N ALA A 128 12.87 0.01 7.56
CA ALA A 128 13.16 0.33 8.96
C ALA A 128 11.90 0.22 9.81
N ARG A 129 12.04 -0.19 11.07
CA ARG A 129 10.90 -0.32 12.01
C ARG A 129 10.65 0.94 12.84
N LYS A 130 11.69 1.72 13.14
CA LYS A 130 11.62 2.94 13.97
C LYS A 130 12.66 3.98 13.51
N PRO A 131 12.25 5.12 12.94
CA PRO A 131 10.89 5.41 12.46
C PRO A 131 10.46 4.38 11.40
N LEU A 132 9.15 4.15 11.26
CA LEU A 132 8.65 3.14 10.33
C LEU A 132 8.91 3.58 8.90
N HIS A 133 9.61 2.75 8.13
CA HIS A 133 9.90 2.96 6.72
C HIS A 133 9.59 1.69 5.95
N ILE A 134 8.65 1.78 5.01
CA ILE A 134 8.29 0.69 4.10
C ILE A 134 8.62 1.04 2.66
N ARG A 135 8.79 0.00 1.86
CA ARG A 135 8.81 0.07 0.40
C ARG A 135 7.62 -0.66 -0.18
N LEU A 136 6.94 -0.01 -1.12
CA LEU A 136 5.96 -0.64 -1.99
C LEU A 136 6.40 -0.54 -3.44
N SER A 137 6.22 -1.62 -4.19
CA SER A 137 6.62 -1.68 -5.59
C SER A 137 5.54 -2.34 -6.42
N ARG A 138 4.93 -1.56 -7.30
CA ARG A 138 3.98 -2.09 -8.27
C ARG A 138 4.72 -2.77 -9.41
N LEU A 139 4.18 -3.91 -9.86
CA LEU A 139 4.64 -4.57 -11.07
C LEU A 139 4.09 -3.83 -12.29
N VAL A 140 4.95 -3.49 -13.24
CA VAL A 140 4.59 -2.79 -14.48
C VAL A 140 5.08 -3.55 -15.71
N ASP A 141 4.35 -3.45 -16.81
CA ASP A 141 4.74 -4.04 -18.08
C ASP A 141 5.74 -3.12 -18.82
N PRO A 142 6.80 -3.66 -19.45
CA PRO A 142 7.77 -2.84 -20.19
C PRO A 142 7.18 -2.02 -21.34
N SER A 143 6.01 -2.39 -21.87
CA SER A 143 5.32 -1.67 -22.93
C SER A 143 4.58 -0.42 -22.44
N GLU A 144 4.43 -0.25 -21.12
CA GLU A 144 3.77 0.92 -20.56
C GLU A 144 4.58 2.21 -20.78
N SER A 145 3.88 3.31 -21.04
CA SER A 145 4.53 4.61 -21.14
C SER A 145 5.14 5.04 -19.80
N ALA A 146 6.26 5.77 -19.84
CA ALA A 146 6.89 6.30 -18.63
C ALA A 146 5.95 7.18 -17.78
N GLN A 147 5.03 7.90 -18.43
CA GLN A 147 4.02 8.69 -17.74
C GLN A 147 2.98 7.82 -17.01
N SER A 148 2.52 6.72 -17.62
CA SER A 148 1.65 5.72 -16.97
C SER A 148 2.33 5.12 -15.74
N VAL A 149 3.58 4.70 -15.89
CA VAL A 149 4.37 4.09 -14.82
C VAL A 149 4.57 5.09 -13.67
N LYS A 150 4.85 6.36 -13.98
CA LYS A 150 4.97 7.43 -12.98
C LYS A 150 3.65 7.64 -12.23
N ASP A 151 2.53 7.76 -12.94
CA ASP A 151 1.21 7.96 -12.35
C ASP A 151 0.81 6.79 -11.43
N GLN A 152 1.11 5.55 -11.82
CA GLN A 152 0.91 4.37 -11.00
C GLN A 152 1.85 4.30 -9.79
N ASN A 153 3.09 4.78 -9.92
CA ASN A 153 4.02 4.83 -8.79
C ASN A 153 3.58 5.86 -7.74
N GLU A 154 3.04 7.01 -8.19
CA GLU A 154 2.40 8.00 -7.31
C GLU A 154 1.16 7.41 -6.60
N GLN A 155 0.34 6.62 -7.29
CA GLN A 155 -0.77 5.89 -6.66
C GLN A 155 -0.26 4.90 -5.61
N THR A 156 0.82 4.18 -5.90
CA THR A 156 1.45 3.20 -4.98
C THR A 156 1.93 3.88 -3.70
N LEU A 157 2.56 5.05 -3.83
CA LEU A 157 2.97 5.87 -2.70
C LEU A 157 1.76 6.29 -1.85
N LEU A 158 0.72 6.83 -2.49
CA LEU A 158 -0.48 7.29 -1.80
C LEU A 158 -1.25 6.14 -1.15
N TYR A 159 -1.35 4.99 -1.82
CA TYR A 159 -1.92 3.76 -1.28
C TYR A 159 -1.23 3.38 0.03
N GLY A 160 0.10 3.33 0.06
CA GLY A 160 0.86 2.96 1.26
C GLY A 160 0.60 3.88 2.43
N ILE A 161 0.50 5.19 2.17
CA ILE A 161 0.20 6.21 3.19
C ILE A 161 -1.24 6.04 3.71
N LEU A 162 -2.22 6.03 2.82
CA LEU A 162 -3.63 6.03 3.21
C LEU A 162 -4.02 4.71 3.88
N ARG A 163 -3.65 3.56 3.30
CA ARG A 163 -3.97 2.25 3.90
C ARG A 163 -3.35 2.09 5.27
N ALA A 164 -2.09 2.52 5.45
CA ALA A 164 -1.44 2.45 6.76
C ALA A 164 -2.22 3.25 7.82
N PHE A 165 -2.68 4.46 7.51
CA PHE A 165 -3.42 5.27 8.48
C PHE A 165 -4.89 4.87 8.64
N ILE A 166 -5.53 4.33 7.60
CA ILE A 166 -6.88 3.75 7.71
C ILE A 166 -6.85 2.51 8.61
N HIS A 167 -5.93 1.58 8.35
CA HIS A 167 -6.01 0.24 8.94
C HIS A 167 -5.06 0.00 10.12
N THR A 168 -4.21 0.97 10.51
CA THR A 168 -3.31 0.82 11.67
C THR A 168 -3.27 2.08 12.54
N GLN A 169 -2.73 1.94 13.76
CA GLN A 169 -2.51 3.05 14.70
C GLN A 169 -1.13 3.71 14.53
N THR A 170 -0.50 3.58 13.37
CA THR A 170 0.80 4.22 13.11
C THR A 170 0.64 5.75 13.08
N ASP A 171 1.45 6.46 13.87
CA ASP A 171 1.44 7.93 13.91
C ASP A 171 2.31 8.58 12.83
N GLU A 172 3.37 7.91 12.41
CA GLU A 172 4.31 8.39 11.39
C GLU A 172 4.76 7.23 10.50
N ILE A 173 4.82 7.47 9.19
CA ILE A 173 5.34 6.50 8.23
C ILE A 173 6.20 7.19 7.17
N THR A 174 7.29 6.54 6.80
CA THR A 174 8.02 6.79 5.55
C THR A 174 7.63 5.72 4.54
N VAL A 175 7.17 6.13 3.36
CA VAL A 175 6.86 5.22 2.26
C VAL A 175 7.77 5.57 1.09
N THR A 176 8.52 4.58 0.61
CA THR A 176 9.21 4.65 -0.68
C THR A 176 8.44 3.82 -1.70
N ALA A 177 8.07 4.43 -2.82
CA ALA A 177 7.47 3.76 -3.96
C ALA A 177 8.41 3.78 -5.15
N PHE A 178 8.70 2.61 -5.72
CA PHE A 178 9.29 2.52 -7.06
C PHE A 178 8.75 1.31 -7.81
N PRO A 179 8.57 1.38 -9.14
CA PRO A 179 8.07 0.26 -9.92
C PRO A 179 9.10 -0.88 -10.06
N ILE A 180 8.59 -2.08 -10.28
CA ILE A 180 9.36 -3.22 -10.77
C ILE A 180 8.80 -3.58 -12.13
N GLU A 181 9.60 -3.40 -13.17
CA GLU A 181 9.29 -3.91 -14.50
C GLU A 181 9.38 -5.44 -14.48
N GLN A 182 8.34 -6.11 -14.96
CA GLN A 182 8.28 -7.57 -14.98
C GLN A 182 8.00 -8.06 -16.41
N THR A 183 8.82 -9.00 -16.86
CA THR A 183 8.55 -9.87 -18.03
C THR A 183 8.40 -11.31 -17.57
N ASP A 184 8.08 -12.21 -18.49
CA ASP A 184 7.94 -13.64 -18.21
C ASP A 184 9.17 -14.28 -17.56
N SER A 185 10.36 -13.70 -17.74
CA SER A 185 11.63 -14.29 -17.30
C SER A 185 12.49 -13.39 -16.42
N LYS A 186 12.17 -12.10 -16.30
CA LYS A 186 13.04 -11.13 -15.62
C LYS A 186 12.24 -10.08 -14.86
N ARG A 187 12.84 -9.61 -13.78
CA ARG A 187 12.39 -8.43 -13.02
C ARG A 187 13.49 -7.39 -13.00
N ARG A 188 13.12 -6.13 -13.25
CA ARG A 188 14.03 -4.98 -13.20
C ARG A 188 13.42 -3.89 -12.33
N SER A 189 14.14 -3.49 -11.29
CA SER A 189 13.72 -2.39 -10.42
C SER A 189 13.99 -1.05 -11.10
N LEU A 190 12.99 -0.17 -11.13
CA LEU A 190 13.07 1.19 -11.69
C LEU A 190 13.30 2.20 -10.56
N ARG A 191 14.42 2.07 -9.83
CA ARG A 191 14.75 2.93 -8.66
C ARG A 191 14.97 4.39 -8.99
N ASP A 192 15.30 4.70 -10.24
CA ASP A 192 15.38 6.06 -10.77
C ASP A 192 14.03 6.78 -10.76
N MET A 193 12.92 6.03 -10.74
CA MET A 193 11.56 6.56 -10.56
C MET A 193 11.11 6.59 -9.10
N ALA A 194 12.01 6.35 -8.13
CA ALA A 194 11.64 6.29 -6.73
C ALA A 194 11.09 7.63 -6.20
N VAL A 195 9.97 7.55 -5.51
CA VAL A 195 9.39 8.66 -4.74
C VAL A 195 9.30 8.24 -3.28
N THR A 196 9.73 9.11 -2.38
CA THR A 196 9.69 8.84 -0.93
C THR A 196 9.05 10.00 -0.21
N LEU A 197 8.11 9.69 0.68
CA LEU A 197 7.50 10.67 1.57
C LEU A 197 7.48 10.14 2.99
N ARG A 198 7.89 11.01 3.93
CA ARG A 198 7.71 10.84 5.37
C ARG A 198 6.56 11.73 5.81
N VAL A 199 5.53 11.15 6.41
CA VAL A 199 4.29 11.86 6.77
C VAL A 199 3.78 11.43 8.13
N HIS A 200 3.06 12.34 8.78
CA HIS A 200 2.40 12.10 10.07
C HIS A 200 0.90 11.96 9.89
N ARG A 201 0.28 11.09 10.69
CA ARG A 201 -1.15 10.81 10.70
C ARG A 201 -2.00 12.08 10.79
N VAL A 202 -1.64 12.98 11.71
CA VAL A 202 -2.36 14.24 11.95
C VAL A 202 -2.29 15.20 10.76
N ASP A 203 -1.16 15.26 10.06
CA ASP A 203 -0.97 16.12 8.90
C ASP A 203 -1.79 15.61 7.71
N VAL A 204 -1.77 14.29 7.48
CA VAL A 204 -2.55 13.67 6.41
C VAL A 204 -4.04 13.84 6.66
N LEU A 205 -4.50 13.64 7.91
CA LEU A 205 -5.90 13.84 8.26
C LEU A 205 -6.32 15.31 8.04
N ALA A 206 -5.52 16.27 8.52
CA ALA A 206 -5.79 17.69 8.33
C ALA A 206 -5.89 18.08 6.84
N LEU A 207 -5.03 17.51 5.99
CA LEU A 207 -5.09 17.74 4.55
C LEU A 207 -6.34 17.12 3.91
N ILE A 208 -6.74 15.92 4.31
CA ILE A 208 -7.98 15.28 3.85
C ILE A 208 -9.20 16.12 4.25
N SER A 209 -9.21 16.67 5.48
CA SER A 209 -10.30 17.53 5.95
C SER A 209 -10.49 18.80 5.12
N GLN A 210 -9.46 19.26 4.36
CA GLN A 210 -9.59 20.37 3.41
C GLN A 210 -10.37 19.98 2.13
N VAL A 211 -10.41 18.70 1.79
CA VAL A 211 -11.16 18.18 0.63
C VAL A 211 -12.64 18.03 0.95
N GLN A 212 -12.91 17.45 2.11
CA GLN A 212 -14.24 17.28 2.66
C GLN A 212 -14.10 17.21 4.18
N PRO A 213 -15.00 17.83 4.96
CA PRO A 213 -14.97 17.71 6.41
C PRO A 213 -15.03 16.24 6.85
N THR A 214 -13.86 15.71 7.20
CA THR A 214 -13.61 14.34 7.65
C THR A 214 -12.99 14.42 9.03
N LYS A 215 -13.48 13.60 9.97
CA LYS A 215 -13.01 13.62 11.37
C LYS A 215 -12.02 12.50 11.66
N LYS A 216 -12.08 11.41 10.89
CA LYS A 216 -11.23 10.22 11.08
C LYS A 216 -10.97 9.51 9.74
N PHE A 217 -9.93 8.68 9.70
CA PHE A 217 -9.57 7.93 8.49
C PHE A 217 -10.65 6.93 8.07
N ASP A 218 -11.46 6.42 8.99
CA ASP A 218 -12.57 5.51 8.69
C ASP A 218 -13.59 6.13 7.71
N ASP A 219 -13.74 7.47 7.73
CA ASP A 219 -14.65 8.19 6.82
C ASP A 219 -14.20 8.09 5.34
N LEU A 220 -12.98 7.59 5.10
CA LEU A 220 -12.47 7.30 3.76
C LEU A 220 -13.03 6.00 3.19
N LEU A 221 -13.78 5.23 3.96
CA LEU A 221 -14.37 3.99 3.52
C LEU A 221 -15.88 3.95 3.79
N VAL A 222 -16.59 3.14 3.01
CA VAL A 222 -18.03 2.91 3.11
C VAL A 222 -18.25 1.43 3.37
N VAL A 223 -19.00 1.13 4.43
CA VAL A 223 -19.43 -0.23 4.72
C VAL A 223 -20.71 -0.52 3.94
N LYS A 224 -20.72 -1.61 3.17
CA LYS A 224 -21.92 -2.13 2.51
C LYS A 224 -22.27 -3.49 3.08
N ASP A 225 -23.51 -3.65 3.52
CA ASP A 225 -24.07 -4.96 3.84
C ASP A 225 -24.51 -5.66 2.55
N LEU A 226 -23.91 -6.80 2.26
CA LEU A 226 -24.19 -7.67 1.12
C LEU A 226 -24.91 -8.95 1.56
N GLY A 227 -25.89 -8.82 2.45
CA GLY A 227 -26.71 -9.94 2.91
C GLY A 227 -26.05 -10.76 4.01
N GLY A 228 -25.50 -10.07 5.02
CA GLY A 228 -24.79 -10.68 6.15
C GLY A 228 -23.27 -10.72 5.99
N PHE A 229 -22.75 -10.10 4.93
CA PHE A 229 -21.32 -9.88 4.72
C PHE A 229 -21.07 -8.37 4.59
N GLU A 230 -20.19 -7.84 5.42
CA GLU A 230 -19.73 -6.46 5.28
C GLU A 230 -18.65 -6.39 4.19
N SER A 231 -18.85 -5.50 3.22
CA SER A 231 -17.84 -5.11 2.25
C SER A 231 -17.39 -3.68 2.52
N TYR A 232 -16.08 -3.44 2.39
CA TYR A 232 -15.47 -2.14 2.63
C TYR A 232 -15.02 -1.53 1.30
N GLU A 233 -15.65 -0.44 0.91
CA GLU A 233 -15.38 0.25 -0.35
C GLU A 233 -14.76 1.63 -0.13
N PRO A 234 -13.91 2.11 -1.05
CA PRO A 234 -13.45 3.50 -1.06
C PRO A 234 -14.61 4.51 -1.08
N SER A 235 -14.66 5.42 -0.11
CA SER A 235 -15.62 6.52 -0.09
C SER A 235 -15.36 7.51 -1.23
N GLU A 236 -16.32 8.38 -1.51
CA GLU A 236 -16.11 9.43 -2.50
C GLU A 236 -14.87 10.26 -2.18
N VAL A 237 -14.66 10.64 -0.90
CA VAL A 237 -13.52 11.44 -0.46
C VAL A 237 -12.21 10.74 -0.81
N TYR A 238 -12.12 9.43 -0.51
CA TYR A 238 -10.97 8.62 -0.90
C TYR A 238 -10.78 8.65 -2.42
N GLN A 239 -11.84 8.45 -3.18
CA GLN A 239 -11.74 8.46 -4.65
C GLN A 239 -11.29 9.82 -5.19
N ARG A 240 -11.68 10.95 -4.56
CA ARG A 240 -11.23 12.29 -4.97
C ARG A 240 -9.74 12.49 -4.74
N ILE A 241 -9.23 12.06 -3.59
CA ILE A 241 -7.80 12.18 -3.29
C ILE A 241 -6.95 11.16 -4.02
N TYR A 242 -7.48 9.98 -4.35
CA TYR A 242 -6.73 8.87 -4.94
C TYR A 242 -6.68 8.92 -6.47
N ASN A 243 -7.72 9.44 -7.12
CA ASN A 243 -7.83 9.51 -8.57
C ASN A 243 -7.62 10.94 -9.09
N ASP A 244 -7.11 11.06 -10.32
CA ASP A 244 -7.01 12.33 -11.07
C ASP A 244 -8.18 12.49 -12.08
N GLY A 245 -9.27 11.74 -11.89
CA GLY A 245 -10.30 11.50 -12.92
C GLY A 245 -11.03 12.73 -13.48
N ASN A 246 -11.45 12.61 -14.74
CA ASN A 246 -12.22 13.60 -15.51
C ASN A 246 -13.58 13.89 -14.85
N GLY A 247 -13.70 15.04 -14.17
CA GLY A 247 -14.96 15.51 -13.57
C GLY A 247 -15.00 15.46 -12.04
N VAL A 248 -13.95 14.96 -11.39
CA VAL A 248 -13.83 15.05 -9.93
C VAL A 248 -13.42 16.47 -9.56
N LYS A 249 -14.26 17.18 -8.79
CA LYS A 249 -13.91 18.50 -8.27
C LYS A 249 -12.64 18.36 -7.39
N PRO A 250 -11.64 19.24 -7.57
CA PRO A 250 -10.35 19.15 -6.90
C PRO A 250 -10.47 19.09 -5.37
N PRO A 251 -9.43 18.54 -4.68
CA PRO A 251 -8.12 18.20 -5.23
C PRO A 251 -8.01 16.74 -5.68
N GLY A 252 -7.52 16.52 -6.92
CA GLY A 252 -7.09 15.21 -7.39
C GLY A 252 -5.75 14.77 -6.79
N ARG A 253 -5.37 13.51 -7.02
CA ARG A 253 -4.14 12.86 -6.52
C ARG A 253 -2.90 13.74 -6.64
N LYS A 254 -2.63 14.30 -7.82
CA LYS A 254 -1.40 15.10 -8.04
C LYS A 254 -1.31 16.31 -7.11
N ARG A 255 -2.43 17.01 -6.90
CA ARG A 255 -2.47 18.16 -5.99
C ARG A 255 -2.32 17.71 -4.55
N PHE A 256 -3.00 16.64 -4.15
CA PHE A 256 -2.91 16.09 -2.79
C PHE A 256 -1.47 15.67 -2.46
N LEU A 257 -0.82 14.93 -3.35
CA LEU A 257 0.59 14.54 -3.21
C LEU A 257 1.54 15.74 -3.17
N ALA A 258 1.28 16.79 -3.97
CA ALA A 258 2.09 18.00 -3.94
C ALA A 258 2.00 18.73 -2.59
N GLU A 259 0.81 18.81 -1.98
CA GLU A 259 0.64 19.38 -0.65
C GLU A 259 1.27 18.50 0.44
N LEU A 260 1.13 17.17 0.36
CA LEU A 260 1.85 16.24 1.26
C LEU A 260 3.36 16.43 1.18
N ALA A 261 3.91 16.57 -0.04
CA ALA A 261 5.34 16.79 -0.22
C ALA A 261 5.83 18.16 0.31
N LYS A 262 4.96 19.19 0.37
CA LYS A 262 5.29 20.45 1.05
C LYS A 262 5.35 20.24 2.56
N LEU A 263 4.34 19.59 3.14
CA LEU A 263 4.27 19.27 4.57
C LEU A 263 5.47 18.43 5.04
N ALA A 264 5.86 17.44 4.22
CA ALA A 264 7.01 16.59 4.51
C ALA A 264 8.37 17.34 4.50
N ARG A 265 8.47 18.47 3.79
CA ARG A 265 9.70 19.28 3.69
C ARG A 265 9.78 20.40 4.72
N SER A 266 8.67 20.80 5.33
CA SER A 266 8.64 21.87 6.34
C SER A 266 9.05 21.41 7.74
N ARG A 267 9.46 20.15 7.89
CA ARG A 267 9.89 19.53 9.15
C ARG A 267 11.37 19.17 9.04
#